data_AF-A0A397SZU2-F1
#
_entry.id   AF-A0A397SZU2-F1
#
_cell.length_a   1.000
_cell.length_b   1.000
_cell.length_c   1.000
_cell.angle_alpha   90.00
_cell.angle_beta   90.00
_cell.angle_gamma   90.00
#
_symmetry.space_group_name_H-M   'P 1'
#
loop_
_entity.id
_entity.type
_entity.pdbx_description
1 polymer ?
#
loop_
_entity_poly.entity_id
_entity_poly.type
_entity_poly.pdbx_seq_one_letter_code
_entity_poly.pdbx_strand_id
1 'polypeptide(L)'
;MDTTIFPNTVVNIDGHTVNVDELAKRYALIYITLKATWCPVCPQLLLILNLHGLHDDPPASFHDPFDRTIMEISQEEVPFNRLLLKKDAFFIIICPGPVDKVRKIQNSCNFSHYPYHFVVDENLSLASSINLRMSRNEIWPCIGHIIPDTLIVRPVFFGRGPGFYGYKDLLNYLRDNRIQVENNAANLTFRATKVEKFLKKSMLTENSNGNVRQQIMQTDQPQQEQNLVTHQEQIFPIELLSHIFEYLEPIEIVKSVTATSRLWRIIGLEVIIMNLSREIKTVSESLVTYPRTASNQMPFFSRIVSLKQKNKLVGIYELNQQMKNLNKIVEISQRLLVYCNV
;
A
#
# COMPACT_ATOMS: atom_id res chain seq x y z
N MET A 1 0.94 12.43 26.31
CA MET A 1 -0.24 12.60 25.43
C MET A 1 -0.82 11.22 25.23
N ASP A 2 -2.03 10.99 25.70
CA ASP A 2 -2.66 9.67 25.60
C ASP A 2 -2.83 9.29 24.14
N THR A 3 -2.28 8.13 23.79
CA THR A 3 -2.37 7.60 22.44
C THR A 3 -3.82 7.23 22.18
N THR A 4 -4.43 7.94 21.25
CA THR A 4 -5.84 7.80 20.93
C THR A 4 -6.00 6.77 19.82
N ILE A 5 -6.87 5.77 20.03
CA ILE A 5 -7.04 4.62 19.14
C ILE A 5 -8.45 4.65 18.55
N PHE A 6 -8.55 4.46 17.23
CA PHE A 6 -9.82 4.34 16.53
C PHE A 6 -10.41 2.93 16.76
N PRO A 7 -11.75 2.79 16.91
CA PRO A 7 -12.36 1.47 17.07
C PRO A 7 -12.07 0.53 15.90
N ASN A 8 -11.87 -0.77 16.19
CA ASN A 8 -11.65 -1.81 15.18
C ASN A 8 -12.82 -1.93 14.18
N THR A 9 -14.03 -1.59 14.62
CA THR A 9 -15.22 -1.60 13.77
C THR A 9 -16.09 -0.38 14.05
N VAL A 10 -16.82 0.06 13.02
CA VAL A 10 -17.85 1.10 13.12
C VAL A 10 -19.09 0.67 12.34
N VAL A 11 -20.25 1.22 12.65
CA VAL A 11 -21.48 0.97 11.90
C VAL A 11 -21.74 2.16 11.00
N ASN A 12 -21.92 1.91 9.70
CA ASN A 12 -22.23 2.98 8.75
C ASN A 12 -23.70 3.40 8.80
N ILE A 13 -24.06 4.45 8.08
CA ILE A 13 -25.40 5.03 8.03
C ILE A 13 -26.49 4.09 7.51
N ASP A 14 -26.11 2.99 6.85
CA ASP A 14 -27.01 1.96 6.33
C ASP A 14 -27.08 0.73 7.25
N GLY A 15 -26.42 0.77 8.41
CA GLY A 15 -26.43 -0.30 9.41
C GLY A 15 -25.41 -1.41 9.14
N HIS A 16 -24.55 -1.26 8.13
CA HIS A 16 -23.49 -2.23 7.84
C HIS A 16 -22.28 -2.02 8.74
N THR A 17 -21.73 -3.11 9.25
CA THR A 17 -20.48 -3.09 10.01
C THR A 17 -19.30 -2.90 9.06
N VAL A 18 -18.45 -1.93 9.37
CA VAL A 18 -17.23 -1.58 8.63
C VAL A 18 -16.03 -2.04 9.45
N ASN A 19 -15.19 -2.89 8.86
CA ASN A 19 -13.95 -3.36 9.47
C ASN A 19 -12.83 -2.34 9.25
N VAL A 20 -12.53 -1.55 10.28
CA VAL A 20 -11.54 -0.46 10.21
C VAL A 20 -10.12 -1.03 10.08
N ASP A 21 -9.81 -2.13 10.78
CA ASP A 21 -8.50 -2.78 10.73
C ASP A 21 -8.16 -3.30 9.32
N GLU A 22 -9.11 -3.97 8.69
CA GLU A 22 -8.95 -4.47 7.32
C GLU A 22 -8.80 -3.32 6.30
N LEU A 23 -9.55 -2.22 6.48
CA LEU A 23 -9.43 -1.05 5.63
C LEU A 23 -8.10 -0.34 5.81
N ALA A 24 -7.62 -0.18 7.05
CA ALA A 24 -6.35 0.50 7.35
C ALA A 24 -5.15 -0.25 6.75
N LYS A 25 -5.22 -1.58 6.65
CA LYS A 25 -4.19 -2.41 5.99
C LYS A 25 -4.18 -2.30 4.47
N ARG A 26 -5.28 -1.83 3.85
CA ARG A 26 -5.45 -1.77 2.39
C ARG A 26 -5.32 -0.38 1.81
N TYR A 27 -5.67 0.64 2.58
CA TYR A 27 -5.77 2.02 2.12
C TYR A 27 -5.09 2.97 3.10
N ALA A 28 -4.72 4.15 2.61
CA ALA A 28 -4.57 5.31 3.47
C ALA A 28 -5.95 5.64 4.06
N LEU A 29 -6.22 5.13 5.27
CA LEU A 29 -7.54 5.26 5.89
C LEU A 29 -7.68 6.63 6.56
N ILE A 30 -8.53 7.46 5.97
CA ILE A 30 -8.77 8.83 6.40
C ILE A 30 -10.13 8.91 7.09
N TYR A 31 -10.20 9.54 8.26
CA TYR A 31 -11.48 9.98 8.82
C TYR A 31 -11.65 11.49 8.64
N ILE A 32 -12.88 11.91 8.39
CA ILE A 32 -13.28 13.32 8.31
C ILE A 32 -14.45 13.51 9.25
N THR A 33 -14.28 14.31 10.29
CA THR A 33 -15.38 14.63 11.22
C THR A 33 -16.08 15.90 10.79
N LEU A 34 -17.39 15.90 10.66
CA LEU A 34 -18.22 17.09 10.42
C LEU A 34 -18.69 17.66 11.76
N LYS A 35 -18.74 19.00 11.90
CA LYS A 35 -19.06 19.66 13.16
C LYS A 35 -20.43 19.26 13.72
N ALA A 36 -21.44 19.39 12.87
CA ALA A 36 -22.84 19.07 13.15
C ALA A 36 -23.64 19.11 11.85
N THR A 37 -24.85 18.53 11.85
CA THR A 37 -25.73 18.53 10.66
C THR A 37 -26.16 19.92 10.18
N TRP A 38 -26.07 20.94 11.04
CA TRP A 38 -26.45 22.32 10.71
C TRP A 38 -25.25 23.18 10.28
N CYS A 39 -24.02 22.65 10.34
CA CYS A 39 -22.83 23.42 9.99
C CYS A 39 -22.71 23.57 8.46
N PRO A 40 -22.76 24.80 7.92
CA PRO A 40 -22.76 25.00 6.47
C PRO A 40 -21.36 24.88 5.85
N VAL A 41 -20.30 25.01 6.67
CA VAL A 41 -18.89 24.99 6.25
C VAL A 41 -18.38 23.56 6.01
N CYS A 42 -18.78 22.60 6.86
CA CYS A 42 -18.22 21.25 6.81
C CYS A 42 -18.52 20.48 5.51
N PRO A 43 -19.73 20.55 4.92
CA PRO A 43 -20.03 19.90 3.64
C PRO A 43 -19.18 20.42 2.47
N GLN A 44 -18.68 21.66 2.52
CA GLN A 44 -17.89 22.23 1.43
C GLN A 44 -16.59 21.46 1.18
N LEU A 45 -15.96 20.91 2.23
CA LEU A 45 -14.79 20.04 2.06
C LEU A 45 -15.11 18.86 1.15
N LEU A 46 -16.27 18.21 1.35
CA LEU A 46 -16.67 17.05 0.56
C LEU A 46 -16.90 17.44 -0.91
N LEU A 47 -17.54 18.58 -1.15
CA LEU A 47 -17.73 19.13 -2.51
C LEU A 47 -16.40 19.48 -3.19
N ILE A 48 -15.45 20.04 -2.44
CA ILE A 48 -14.10 20.32 -2.93
C ILE A 48 -13.37 19.01 -3.28
N LEU A 49 -13.46 17.96 -2.46
CA LEU A 49 -12.87 16.66 -2.80
C LEU A 49 -13.47 16.07 -4.09
N ASN A 50 -14.77 16.28 -4.33
CA ASN A 50 -15.38 15.91 -5.60
C ASN A 50 -14.76 16.65 -6.78
N LEU A 51 -14.62 17.99 -6.69
CA LEU A 51 -13.91 18.80 -7.70
C LEU A 51 -12.50 18.24 -7.98
N HIS A 52 -11.78 17.85 -6.93
CA HIS A 52 -10.43 17.27 -7.04
C HIS A 52 -10.38 15.84 -7.58
N GLY A 53 -11.50 15.24 -7.99
CA GLY A 53 -11.53 13.96 -8.70
C GLY A 53 -11.98 12.77 -7.86
N LEU A 54 -12.50 12.98 -6.65
CA LEU A 54 -13.22 11.94 -5.92
C LEU A 54 -14.51 11.54 -6.66
N HIS A 55 -15.15 12.49 -7.36
CA HIS A 55 -16.26 12.22 -8.26
C HIS A 55 -15.77 11.92 -9.68
N ASP A 56 -16.48 11.05 -10.41
CA ASP A 56 -16.09 10.67 -11.78
C ASP A 56 -16.30 11.82 -12.77
N ASP A 57 -17.39 12.56 -12.60
CA ASP A 57 -17.73 13.75 -13.37
C ASP A 57 -17.69 15.00 -12.45
N PRO A 58 -16.50 15.50 -12.09
CA PRO A 58 -16.40 16.66 -11.22
C PRO A 58 -16.95 17.92 -11.92
N PRO A 59 -17.51 18.89 -11.16
CA PRO A 59 -17.83 20.20 -11.73
C PRO A 59 -16.55 20.88 -12.25
N ALA A 60 -16.69 21.81 -13.22
CA ALA A 60 -15.54 22.54 -13.76
C ALA A 60 -14.90 23.49 -12.74
N SER A 61 -15.73 24.06 -11.87
CA SER A 61 -15.33 24.98 -10.81
C SER A 61 -16.14 24.72 -9.54
N PHE A 62 -15.60 25.14 -8.41
CA PHE A 62 -16.30 25.24 -7.13
C PHE A 62 -16.39 26.70 -6.72
N HIS A 63 -17.60 27.16 -6.43
CA HIS A 63 -17.85 28.51 -5.94
C HIS A 63 -18.05 28.46 -4.43
N ASP A 64 -17.14 29.08 -3.68
CA ASP A 64 -17.22 29.12 -2.23
C ASP A 64 -18.39 30.02 -1.78
N PRO A 65 -19.36 29.51 -1.02
CA PRO A 65 -20.54 30.27 -0.63
C PRO A 65 -20.26 31.31 0.47
N PHE A 66 -19.09 31.30 1.09
CA PHE A 66 -18.75 32.17 2.22
C PHE A 66 -17.79 33.30 1.85
N ASP A 67 -16.79 33.03 1.00
CA ASP A 67 -15.80 34.05 0.60
C ASP A 67 -15.90 34.45 -0.88
N ARG A 68 -16.80 33.81 -1.65
CA ARG A 68 -17.06 34.05 -3.08
C ARG A 68 -15.86 33.77 -3.99
N THR A 69 -14.86 33.06 -3.49
CA THR A 69 -13.74 32.60 -4.32
C THR A 69 -14.22 31.52 -5.28
N ILE A 70 -13.57 31.49 -6.45
CA ILE A 70 -13.78 30.45 -7.45
C ILE A 70 -12.54 29.57 -7.43
N MET A 71 -12.75 28.29 -7.20
CA MET A 71 -11.72 27.27 -7.25
C MET A 71 -11.85 26.49 -8.55
N GLU A 72 -10.78 26.44 -9.32
CA GLU A 72 -10.66 25.63 -10.53
C GLU A 72 -9.47 24.69 -10.36
N ILE A 73 -9.60 23.49 -10.91
CA ILE A 73 -8.52 22.51 -10.94
C ILE A 73 -8.01 22.37 -12.37
N SER A 74 -6.69 22.34 -12.52
CA SER A 74 -6.09 21.99 -13.81
C SER A 74 -6.51 20.58 -14.21
N GLN A 75 -7.01 20.41 -15.43
CA GLN A 75 -7.42 19.09 -15.95
C GLN A 75 -6.27 18.08 -15.96
N GLU A 76 -5.02 18.55 -15.94
CA GLU A 76 -3.82 17.71 -15.82
C GLU A 76 -3.66 17.11 -14.41
N GLU A 77 -4.19 17.74 -13.36
CA GLU A 77 -4.08 17.27 -11.96
C GLU A 77 -5.18 16.28 -11.58
N VAL A 78 -6.36 16.36 -12.22
CA VAL A 78 -7.54 15.54 -11.90
C VAL A 78 -7.22 14.04 -11.92
N PRO A 79 -6.54 13.47 -12.94
CA PRO A 79 -6.25 12.03 -12.97
C PRO A 79 -5.39 11.58 -11.78
N PHE A 80 -4.42 12.40 -11.37
CA PHE A 80 -3.57 12.05 -10.24
C PHE A 80 -4.31 12.15 -8.91
N ASN A 81 -5.00 13.26 -8.68
CA ASN A 81 -5.78 13.42 -7.46
C ASN A 81 -6.86 12.33 -7.36
N ARG A 82 -7.45 11.88 -8.48
CA ARG A 82 -8.36 10.74 -8.53
C ARG A 82 -7.70 9.42 -8.11
N LEU A 83 -6.45 9.16 -8.52
CA LEU A 83 -5.70 8.00 -8.01
C LEU A 83 -5.59 8.06 -6.48
N LEU A 84 -5.11 9.19 -5.96
CA LEU A 84 -4.93 9.38 -4.51
C LEU A 84 -6.25 9.23 -3.74
N LEU A 85 -7.32 9.86 -4.22
CA LEU A 85 -8.60 9.95 -3.54
C LEU A 85 -9.47 8.69 -3.72
N LYS A 86 -9.47 8.03 -4.89
CA LYS A 86 -10.36 6.89 -5.17
C LYS A 86 -9.70 5.52 -5.01
N LYS A 87 -8.37 5.45 -5.11
CA LYS A 87 -7.64 4.18 -5.15
C LYS A 87 -6.73 4.00 -3.96
N ASP A 88 -5.98 5.03 -3.59
CA ASP A 88 -5.03 4.94 -2.48
C ASP A 88 -5.68 5.20 -1.11
N ALA A 89 -6.70 6.06 -1.07
CA ALA A 89 -7.40 6.42 0.16
C ALA A 89 -8.79 5.76 0.29
N PHE A 90 -9.24 5.62 1.53
CA PHE A 90 -10.62 5.30 1.90
C PHE A 90 -11.08 6.26 2.99
N PHE A 91 -12.33 6.74 2.93
CA PHE A 91 -12.82 7.77 3.86
C PHE A 91 -13.92 7.26 4.81
N ILE A 92 -13.77 7.55 6.10
CA ILE A 92 -14.82 7.42 7.11
C ILE A 92 -15.29 8.84 7.47
N ILE A 93 -16.50 9.19 7.05
CA ILE A 93 -17.10 10.50 7.33
C ILE A 93 -17.94 10.39 8.60
N ILE A 94 -17.55 11.08 9.66
CA ILE A 94 -18.22 11.02 10.97
C ILE A 94 -19.02 12.30 11.15
N CYS A 95 -20.32 12.21 11.40
CA CYS A 95 -21.16 13.38 11.63
C CYS A 95 -22.12 13.14 12.80
N PRO A 96 -22.26 14.09 13.73
CA PRO A 96 -23.22 13.95 14.80
C PRO A 96 -24.59 14.48 14.39
N GLY A 97 -25.64 13.90 14.95
CA GLY A 97 -27.03 14.32 14.78
C GLY A 97 -27.91 13.24 14.16
N PRO A 98 -29.20 13.55 13.93
CA PRO A 98 -30.17 12.56 13.47
C PRO A 98 -29.78 11.98 12.10
N VAL A 99 -29.95 10.65 11.96
CA VAL A 99 -29.61 9.88 10.74
C VAL A 99 -30.15 10.55 9.47
N ASP A 100 -31.41 10.99 9.46
CA ASP A 100 -32.03 11.62 8.28
C ASP A 100 -31.34 12.91 7.86
N LYS A 101 -30.83 13.70 8.82
CA LYS A 101 -30.11 14.93 8.52
C LYS A 101 -28.70 14.65 8.02
N VAL A 102 -28.03 13.63 8.56
CA VAL A 102 -26.73 13.19 8.07
C VAL A 102 -26.86 12.64 6.64
N ARG A 103 -27.92 11.85 6.37
CA ARG A 103 -28.22 11.33 5.03
C ARG A 103 -28.50 12.44 4.01
N LYS A 104 -29.14 13.53 4.41
CA LYS A 104 -29.28 14.72 3.56
C LYS A 104 -27.94 15.32 3.16
N ILE A 105 -26.98 15.43 4.09
CA ILE A 105 -25.63 15.91 3.78
C ILE A 105 -24.96 14.95 2.79
N GLN A 106 -24.96 13.65 3.11
CA GLN A 106 -24.41 12.61 2.26
C GLN A 106 -24.89 12.72 0.81
N ASN A 107 -26.21 12.81 0.61
CA ASN A 107 -26.81 12.93 -0.72
C ASN A 107 -26.48 14.26 -1.39
N SER A 108 -26.52 15.38 -0.66
CA SER A 108 -26.21 16.71 -1.20
C SER A 108 -24.75 16.85 -1.67
N CYS A 109 -23.84 16.12 -1.05
CA CYS A 109 -22.44 16.08 -1.43
C CYS A 109 -22.14 14.98 -2.44
N ASN A 110 -23.12 14.17 -2.85
CA ASN A 110 -22.89 12.98 -3.68
C ASN A 110 -21.85 12.01 -3.08
N PHE A 111 -21.97 11.80 -1.76
CA PHE A 111 -21.18 10.85 -1.00
C PHE A 111 -21.94 9.55 -0.72
N SER A 112 -22.53 8.93 -1.76
CA SER A 112 -23.35 7.72 -1.60
C SER A 112 -22.69 6.40 -2.05
N HIS A 113 -21.55 6.43 -2.76
CA HIS A 113 -20.91 5.22 -3.32
C HIS A 113 -19.41 5.13 -2.98
N TYR A 114 -18.81 3.94 -2.97
CA TYR A 114 -17.37 3.71 -2.71
C TYR A 114 -16.44 4.83 -3.27
N PRO A 115 -15.44 5.35 -2.52
CA PRO A 115 -14.68 4.72 -1.43
C PRO A 115 -14.92 5.30 -0.01
N TYR A 116 -16.17 5.50 0.41
CA TYR A 116 -16.42 6.11 1.71
C TYR A 116 -17.61 5.51 2.47
N HIS A 117 -17.58 5.68 3.79
CA HIS A 117 -18.68 5.35 4.69
C HIS A 117 -19.04 6.54 5.56
N PHE A 118 -20.32 6.87 5.61
CA PHE A 118 -20.86 7.79 6.61
C PHE A 118 -21.14 7.04 7.91
N VAL A 119 -20.68 7.58 9.03
CA VAL A 119 -20.92 7.09 10.39
C VAL A 119 -21.69 8.18 11.15
N VAL A 120 -22.84 7.82 11.66
CA VAL A 120 -23.67 8.71 12.47
C VAL A 120 -23.24 8.57 13.93
N ASP A 121 -22.68 9.63 14.49
CA ASP A 121 -22.21 9.67 15.88
C ASP A 121 -23.15 10.52 16.75
N GLU A 122 -24.42 10.13 16.79
CA GLU A 122 -25.50 10.91 17.40
C GLU A 122 -25.26 11.20 18.88
N ASN A 123 -24.66 10.26 19.60
CA ASN A 123 -24.34 10.39 21.03
C ASN A 123 -22.91 10.91 21.30
N LEU A 124 -22.15 11.25 20.26
CA LEU A 124 -20.74 11.67 20.34
C LEU A 124 -19.81 10.63 21.00
N SER A 125 -20.19 9.35 21.02
CA SER A 125 -19.40 8.31 21.66
C SER A 125 -18.09 8.06 20.92
N LEU A 126 -18.14 8.00 19.57
CA LEU A 126 -16.96 7.83 18.74
C LEU A 126 -16.08 9.08 18.82
N ALA A 127 -16.64 10.27 18.70
CA ALA A 127 -15.91 11.52 18.84
C ALA A 127 -15.24 11.66 20.21
N SER A 128 -15.89 11.21 21.28
CA SER A 128 -15.31 11.21 22.63
C SER A 128 -14.16 10.21 22.73
N SER A 129 -14.30 9.01 22.17
CA SER A 129 -13.24 7.99 22.21
C SER A 129 -11.99 8.42 21.42
N ILE A 130 -12.16 9.27 20.40
CA ILE A 130 -11.04 9.83 19.62
C ILE A 130 -10.64 11.25 20.02
N ASN A 131 -11.06 11.74 21.19
CA ASN A 131 -10.72 13.08 21.72
C ASN A 131 -11.08 14.25 20.79
N LEU A 132 -12.16 14.12 20.00
CA LEU A 132 -12.66 15.14 19.09
C LEU A 132 -14.02 15.72 19.50
N ARG A 133 -14.56 15.37 20.67
CA ARG A 133 -15.76 16.03 21.18
C ARG A 133 -15.47 17.51 21.46
N MET A 134 -16.19 18.41 20.78
CA MET A 134 -16.04 19.85 20.96
C MET A 134 -17.03 20.41 21.99
N SER A 135 -18.28 19.95 21.95
CA SER A 135 -19.32 20.39 22.88
C SER A 135 -20.35 19.29 23.13
N ARG A 136 -21.54 19.65 23.64
CA ARG A 136 -22.61 18.67 23.92
C ARG A 136 -23.11 17.96 22.65
N ASN A 137 -23.14 18.67 21.52
CA ASN A 137 -23.74 18.21 20.27
C ASN A 137 -22.82 18.40 19.05
N GLU A 138 -21.54 18.71 19.26
CA GLU A 138 -20.62 19.07 18.19
C GLU A 138 -19.30 18.31 18.29
N ILE A 139 -18.76 17.94 17.13
CA ILE A 139 -17.42 17.37 16.96
C ILE A 139 -16.48 18.46 16.44
N TRP A 140 -15.21 18.42 16.83
CA TRP A 140 -14.17 19.24 16.20
C TRP A 140 -14.01 18.84 14.73
N PRO A 141 -14.14 19.79 13.78
CA PRO A 141 -13.75 19.59 12.39
C PRO A 141 -12.31 19.09 12.27
N CYS A 142 -12.13 17.89 11.76
CA CYS A 142 -10.80 17.31 11.60
C CYS A 142 -10.74 16.46 10.32
N ILE A 143 -9.54 16.38 9.75
CA ILE A 143 -9.13 15.35 8.80
C ILE A 143 -8.01 14.59 9.51
N GLY A 144 -8.13 13.28 9.65
CA GLY A 144 -7.10 12.48 10.30
C GLY A 144 -6.85 11.16 9.60
N HIS A 145 -5.66 10.62 9.83
CA HIS A 145 -5.24 9.31 9.34
C HIS A 145 -5.33 8.29 10.47
N ILE A 146 -5.80 7.08 10.15
CA ILE A 146 -5.81 5.92 11.03
C ILE A 146 -4.62 5.04 10.64
N ILE A 147 -3.65 4.92 11.55
CA ILE A 147 -2.42 4.15 11.27
C ILE A 147 -2.76 2.65 11.21
N PRO A 148 -2.29 1.92 10.18
CA PRO A 148 -2.45 0.47 10.10
C PRO A 148 -1.91 -0.25 11.35
N ASP A 149 -2.49 -1.41 11.66
CA ASP A 149 -2.15 -2.33 12.76
C ASP A 149 -2.36 -1.79 14.19
N THR A 150 -2.13 -0.50 14.43
CA THR A 150 -2.25 0.14 15.75
C THR A 150 -3.56 0.91 15.90
N LEU A 151 -4.20 1.27 14.79
CA LEU A 151 -5.37 2.15 14.69
C LEU A 151 -5.21 3.49 15.41
N ILE A 152 -3.98 3.92 15.66
CA ILE A 152 -3.69 5.21 16.28
C ILE A 152 -4.15 6.30 15.31
N VAL A 153 -4.91 7.26 15.84
CA VAL A 153 -5.33 8.42 15.05
C VAL A 153 -4.27 9.51 15.06
N ARG A 154 -3.98 10.08 13.88
CA ARG A 154 -3.15 11.28 13.76
C ARG A 154 -3.88 12.35 12.96
N PRO A 155 -3.96 13.60 13.46
CA PRO A 155 -4.55 14.67 12.67
C PRO A 155 -3.66 14.96 11.46
N VAL A 156 -4.28 15.01 10.29
CA VAL A 156 -3.69 15.61 9.08
C VAL A 156 -4.00 17.11 9.09
N PHE A 157 -5.20 17.48 9.54
CA PHE A 157 -5.64 18.86 9.63
C PHE A 157 -6.69 19.03 10.73
N PHE A 158 -6.64 20.15 11.44
CA PHE A 158 -7.53 20.44 12.56
C PHE A 158 -8.20 21.81 12.41
N GLY A 159 -9.50 21.87 12.67
CA GLY A 159 -10.32 23.05 12.45
C GLY A 159 -10.75 23.21 10.99
N ARG A 160 -11.79 24.02 10.74
CA ARG A 160 -12.22 24.47 9.41
C ARG A 160 -12.92 25.82 9.52
N GLY A 161 -12.82 26.64 8.50
CA GLY A 161 -13.50 27.93 8.40
C GLY A 161 -13.81 28.31 6.94
N PRO A 162 -14.56 29.40 6.72
CA PRO A 162 -14.72 30.01 5.39
C PRO A 162 -13.38 30.15 4.66
N GLY A 163 -13.28 29.67 3.42
CA GLY A 163 -12.05 29.68 2.63
C GLY A 163 -10.94 28.71 3.10
N PHE A 164 -11.13 27.99 4.21
CA PHE A 164 -10.11 27.14 4.84
C PHE A 164 -10.66 25.77 5.24
N TYR A 165 -10.59 24.81 4.30
CA TYR A 165 -11.23 23.50 4.42
C TYR A 165 -10.27 22.32 4.69
N GLY A 166 -8.95 22.51 4.56
CA GLY A 166 -7.95 21.46 4.81
C GLY A 166 -7.70 20.47 3.66
N TYR A 167 -8.32 20.67 2.49
CA TYR A 167 -8.16 19.76 1.35
C TYR A 167 -6.72 19.73 0.82
N LYS A 168 -5.98 20.84 0.89
CA LYS A 168 -4.58 20.92 0.48
C LYS A 168 -3.70 20.04 1.35
N ASP A 169 -3.88 20.10 2.67
CA ASP A 169 -3.16 19.28 3.63
C ASP A 169 -3.43 17.79 3.42
N LEU A 170 -4.69 17.43 3.17
CA LEU A 170 -5.07 16.07 2.80
C LEU A 170 -4.40 15.60 1.50
N LEU A 171 -4.48 16.39 0.42
CA LEU A 171 -3.86 16.02 -0.86
C LEU A 171 -2.34 15.91 -0.75
N ASN A 172 -1.68 16.82 -0.03
CA ASN A 172 -0.25 16.76 0.21
C ASN A 172 0.12 15.52 1.04
N TYR A 173 -0.65 15.22 2.09
CA TYR A 173 -0.46 14.02 2.89
C TYR A 173 -0.56 12.74 2.04
N LEU A 174 -1.57 12.63 1.18
CA LEU A 174 -1.74 11.47 0.30
C LEU A 174 -0.63 11.38 -0.75
N ARG A 175 -0.16 12.51 -1.29
CA ARG A 175 1.01 12.56 -2.20
C ARG A 175 2.26 12.06 -1.52
N ASP A 176 2.53 12.52 -0.29
CA ASP A 176 3.71 12.11 0.47
C ASP A 176 3.65 10.62 0.83
N ASN A 177 2.47 10.12 1.21
CA ASN A 177 2.25 8.69 1.44
C ASN A 177 2.53 7.89 0.16
N ARG A 178 1.98 8.31 -0.98
CA ARG A 178 2.21 7.68 -2.28
C ARG A 178 3.69 7.63 -2.65
N ILE A 179 4.42 8.73 -2.44
CA ILE A 179 5.87 8.82 -2.65
C ILE A 179 6.61 7.82 -1.75
N GLN A 180 6.20 7.65 -0.49
CA GLN A 180 6.81 6.67 0.41
C GLN A 180 6.59 5.23 -0.06
N VAL A 181 5.37 4.89 -0.48
CA VAL A 181 5.01 3.58 -1.03
C VAL A 181 5.88 3.24 -2.25
N GLU A 182 6.00 4.18 -3.18
CA GLU A 182 6.76 3.98 -4.42
C GLU A 182 8.28 3.95 -4.18
N ASN A 183 8.80 4.77 -3.26
CA ASN A 183 10.19 4.68 -2.82
C ASN A 183 10.50 3.32 -2.18
N ASN A 184 9.59 2.78 -1.37
CA ASN A 184 9.75 1.46 -0.80
C ASN A 184 9.81 0.39 -1.90
N ALA A 185 8.87 0.40 -2.86
CA ALA A 185 8.87 -0.51 -4.00
C ALA A 185 10.17 -0.44 -4.83
N ALA A 186 10.69 0.77 -5.07
CA ALA A 186 11.97 0.96 -5.77
C ALA A 186 13.15 0.38 -4.98
N ASN A 187 13.19 0.59 -3.66
CA ASN A 187 14.23 0.06 -2.78
C ASN A 187 14.22 -1.47 -2.73
N LEU A 188 13.04 -2.10 -2.60
CA LEU A 188 12.89 -3.55 -2.63
C LEU A 188 13.45 -4.12 -3.95
N THR A 189 13.09 -3.51 -5.08
CA THR A 189 13.61 -3.97 -6.38
C THR A 189 15.12 -3.80 -6.50
N PHE A 190 15.68 -2.71 -5.98
CA PHE A 190 17.12 -2.50 -5.96
C PHE A 190 17.85 -3.59 -5.16
N ARG A 191 17.31 -3.98 -3.99
CA ARG A 191 17.84 -5.07 -3.16
C ARG A 191 17.77 -6.40 -3.91
N ALA A 192 16.64 -6.74 -4.50
CA ALA A 192 16.47 -7.97 -5.26
C ALA A 192 17.42 -8.05 -6.48
N THR A 193 17.67 -6.93 -7.17
CA THR A 193 18.63 -6.89 -8.30
C THR A 193 20.06 -7.26 -7.85
N LYS A 194 20.44 -6.95 -6.60
CA LYS A 194 21.72 -7.40 -6.05
C LYS A 194 21.70 -8.93 -5.87
N VAL A 195 20.63 -9.49 -5.32
CA VAL A 195 20.45 -10.95 -5.15
C VAL A 195 20.57 -11.68 -6.49
N GLU A 196 19.91 -11.18 -7.55
CA GLU A 196 19.96 -11.75 -8.89
C GLU A 196 21.40 -11.96 -9.39
N LYS A 197 22.26 -10.95 -9.23
CA LYS A 197 23.66 -11.01 -9.67
C LYS A 197 24.42 -12.15 -9.00
N PHE A 198 24.17 -12.40 -7.72
CA PHE A 198 24.81 -13.49 -6.99
C PHE A 198 24.26 -14.85 -7.39
N LEU A 199 22.94 -14.99 -7.52
CA LEU A 199 22.31 -16.25 -7.94
C LEU A 199 22.74 -16.65 -9.36
N LYS A 200 22.85 -15.70 -10.28
CA LYS A 200 23.37 -15.95 -11.64
C LYS A 200 24.83 -16.44 -11.62
N LYS A 201 25.68 -15.83 -10.78
CA LYS A 201 27.06 -16.29 -10.61
C LYS A 201 27.12 -17.73 -10.11
N SER A 202 26.26 -18.06 -9.14
CA SER A 202 26.14 -19.41 -8.58
C SER A 202 25.69 -20.44 -9.62
N MET A 203 24.71 -20.11 -10.48
CA MET A 203 24.31 -20.99 -11.58
C MET A 203 25.41 -21.22 -12.62
N LEU A 204 26.19 -20.19 -12.97
CA LEU A 204 27.31 -20.34 -13.90
C LEU A 204 28.36 -21.31 -13.35
N THR A 205 28.68 -21.23 -12.05
CA THR A 205 29.60 -22.17 -11.39
C THR A 205 29.05 -23.60 -11.28
N GLU A 206 27.74 -23.76 -11.16
CA GLU A 206 27.12 -25.09 -11.13
C GLU A 206 27.04 -25.74 -12.50
N ASN A 207 26.71 -24.98 -13.54
CA ASN A 207 26.73 -25.49 -14.91
C ASN A 207 28.14 -25.89 -15.35
N SER A 208 29.19 -25.17 -14.92
CA SER A 208 30.57 -25.61 -15.14
C SER A 208 30.91 -26.90 -14.37
N ASN A 209 30.43 -27.06 -13.14
CA ASN A 209 30.68 -28.27 -12.34
C ASN A 209 29.84 -29.47 -12.80
N GLY A 210 28.65 -29.24 -13.36
CA GLY A 210 27.81 -30.27 -13.99
C GLY A 210 28.45 -30.84 -15.24
N ASN A 211 29.10 -29.99 -16.05
CA ASN A 211 29.91 -30.44 -17.19
C ASN A 211 31.15 -31.23 -16.74
N VAL A 212 31.79 -30.84 -15.63
CA VAL A 212 32.91 -31.59 -15.04
C VAL A 212 32.45 -32.94 -14.46
N ARG A 213 31.28 -33.00 -13.80
CA ARG A 213 30.69 -34.28 -13.33
C ARG A 213 30.28 -35.20 -14.48
N GLN A 214 29.76 -34.66 -15.58
CA GLN A 214 29.48 -35.48 -16.78
C GLN A 214 30.75 -35.97 -17.47
N GLN A 215 31.86 -35.23 -17.38
CA GLN A 215 33.17 -35.70 -17.85
C GLN A 215 33.81 -36.73 -16.90
N ILE A 216 33.61 -36.61 -15.58
CA ILE A 216 34.13 -37.58 -14.60
C ILE A 216 33.29 -38.88 -14.59
N MET A 217 31.99 -38.82 -14.90
CA MET A 217 31.13 -40.02 -15.02
C MET A 217 31.36 -40.84 -16.31
N GLN A 218 32.28 -40.43 -17.20
CA GLN A 218 32.70 -41.25 -18.36
C GLN A 218 33.98 -42.07 -18.09
N THR A 219 34.58 -41.92 -16.92
CA THR A 219 35.67 -42.77 -16.44
C THR A 219 35.39 -43.16 -15.00
N ASP A 220 34.51 -44.15 -14.81
CA ASP A 220 34.72 -45.29 -13.92
C ASP A 220 33.42 -46.09 -13.77
N GLN A 221 33.55 -47.42 -13.87
CA GLN A 221 32.45 -48.38 -13.78
C GLN A 221 31.95 -48.58 -12.34
N PRO A 222 30.71 -49.08 -12.17
CA PRO A 222 29.93 -48.90 -10.95
C PRO A 222 30.05 -50.09 -10.01
N GLN A 223 30.35 -49.86 -8.73
CA GLN A 223 29.96 -50.79 -7.66
C GLN A 223 29.56 -50.04 -6.38
N GLN A 224 28.45 -50.52 -5.81
CA GLN A 224 27.89 -50.24 -4.47
C GLN A 224 26.82 -49.13 -4.37
N GLU A 225 25.69 -49.36 -5.04
CA GLU A 225 24.38 -48.96 -4.51
C GLU A 225 23.91 -50.02 -3.51
N GLN A 226 23.98 -49.72 -2.21
CA GLN A 226 23.07 -50.23 -1.18
C GLN A 226 23.50 -49.65 0.16
N ASN A 227 22.87 -48.53 0.55
CA ASN A 227 22.59 -48.05 1.91
C ASN A 227 22.48 -46.52 1.91
N LEU A 228 21.37 -45.97 1.40
CA LEU A 228 20.91 -44.64 1.82
C LEU A 228 19.48 -44.78 2.33
N VAL A 229 19.37 -45.31 3.55
CA VAL A 229 18.16 -45.21 4.34
C VAL A 229 17.98 -43.73 4.68
N THR A 230 16.85 -43.21 4.23
CA THR A 230 16.33 -41.86 4.39
C THR A 230 16.31 -41.39 5.84
N HIS A 231 17.33 -40.63 6.24
CA HIS A 231 17.23 -39.66 7.32
C HIS A 231 16.78 -38.32 6.73
N GLN A 232 15.48 -38.18 6.45
CA GLN A 232 14.85 -36.86 6.33
C GLN A 232 14.76 -36.28 7.75
N GLU A 233 15.89 -35.80 8.27
CA GLU A 233 15.94 -35.11 9.55
C GLU A 233 15.17 -33.79 9.47
N GLN A 234 14.49 -33.49 10.58
CA GLN A 234 13.53 -32.41 10.78
C GLN A 234 13.96 -31.08 10.12
N ILE A 235 13.28 -30.74 9.03
CA ILE A 235 13.34 -29.40 8.44
C ILE A 235 12.60 -28.46 9.40
N PHE A 236 13.31 -27.51 10.00
CA PHE A 236 12.69 -26.45 10.80
C PHE A 236 11.63 -25.71 9.96
N PRO A 237 10.50 -25.27 10.54
CA PRO A 237 9.46 -24.56 9.78
C PRO A 237 10.08 -23.36 9.05
N ILE A 238 9.91 -23.31 7.73
CA ILE A 238 10.51 -22.27 6.87
C ILE A 238 10.00 -20.89 7.30
N GLU A 239 8.76 -20.82 7.78
CA GLU A 239 8.17 -19.61 8.34
C GLU A 239 8.97 -19.11 9.56
N LEU A 240 9.37 -20.00 10.47
CA LEU A 240 10.19 -19.64 11.63
C LEU A 240 11.59 -19.18 11.21
N LEU A 241 12.22 -19.90 10.28
CA LEU A 241 13.53 -19.54 9.74
C LEU A 241 13.50 -18.22 8.98
N SER A 242 12.39 -17.93 8.30
CA SER A 242 12.22 -16.65 7.64
C SER A 242 12.12 -15.48 8.60
N HIS A 243 11.54 -15.67 9.80
CA HIS A 243 11.54 -14.67 10.86
C HIS A 243 12.94 -14.51 11.48
N ILE A 244 13.68 -15.62 11.64
CA ILE A 244 15.07 -15.57 12.13
C ILE A 244 15.97 -14.80 11.15
N PHE A 245 15.76 -15.00 9.85
CA PHE A 245 16.52 -14.35 8.79
C PHE A 245 15.91 -13.04 8.28
N GLU A 246 14.79 -12.60 8.84
CA GLU A 246 14.12 -11.34 8.44
C GLU A 246 15.06 -10.14 8.62
N TYR A 247 15.91 -10.20 9.63
CA TYR A 247 16.88 -9.15 9.95
C TYR A 247 18.17 -9.23 9.12
N LEU A 248 18.37 -10.29 8.34
CA LEU A 248 19.51 -10.40 7.43
C LEU A 248 19.16 -9.76 6.09
N GLU A 249 20.08 -8.94 5.56
CA GLU A 249 19.98 -8.52 4.17
C GLU A 249 19.94 -9.75 3.25
N PRO A 250 19.07 -9.81 2.23
CA PRO A 250 18.96 -10.96 1.33
C PRO A 250 20.30 -11.41 0.72
N ILE A 251 21.20 -10.45 0.47
CA ILE A 251 22.55 -10.72 -0.02
C ILE A 251 23.43 -11.48 0.98
N GLU A 252 23.25 -11.26 2.28
CA GLU A 252 23.99 -11.95 3.34
C GLU A 252 23.43 -13.36 3.57
N ILE A 253 22.12 -13.58 3.37
CA ILE A 253 21.55 -14.93 3.29
C ILE A 253 22.22 -15.70 2.15
N VAL A 254 22.29 -15.11 0.95
CA VAL A 254 22.95 -15.74 -0.20
C VAL A 254 24.42 -16.04 0.10
N LYS A 255 25.20 -15.08 0.63
CA LYS A 255 26.64 -15.29 0.84
C LYS A 255 26.95 -16.28 1.96
N SER A 256 26.26 -16.18 3.09
CA SER A 256 26.68 -16.83 4.33
C SER A 256 25.90 -18.11 4.57
N VAL A 257 24.57 -18.05 4.45
CA VAL A 257 23.70 -19.21 4.70
C VAL A 257 23.85 -20.23 3.58
N THR A 258 23.77 -19.78 2.31
CA THR A 258 23.83 -20.75 1.20
C THR A 258 25.21 -21.38 0.96
N ALA A 259 26.27 -20.76 1.50
CA ALA A 259 27.63 -21.30 1.42
C ALA A 259 27.96 -22.32 2.53
N THR A 260 27.12 -22.43 3.57
CA THR A 260 27.45 -23.25 4.77
C THR A 260 27.33 -24.76 4.49
N SER A 261 26.22 -25.20 3.89
CA SER A 261 25.98 -26.60 3.54
C SER A 261 24.88 -26.72 2.50
N ARG A 262 24.69 -27.92 1.93
CA ARG A 262 23.58 -28.22 1.00
C ARG A 262 22.21 -27.98 1.64
N LEU A 263 22.02 -28.40 2.90
CA LEU A 263 20.76 -28.19 3.64
C LEU A 263 20.51 -26.69 3.88
N TRP A 264 21.54 -25.97 4.35
CA TRP A 264 21.44 -24.52 4.56
C TRP A 264 21.24 -23.74 3.26
N ARG A 265 21.70 -24.27 2.14
CA ARG A 265 21.45 -23.72 0.81
C ARG A 265 20.00 -23.86 0.37
N ILE A 266 19.38 -25.02 0.60
CA ILE A 266 17.94 -25.25 0.38
C ILE A 266 17.14 -24.25 1.21
N ILE A 267 17.39 -24.20 2.53
CA ILE A 267 16.75 -23.27 3.46
C ILE A 267 16.91 -21.81 3.02
N GLY A 268 18.14 -21.40 2.68
CA GLY A 268 18.42 -20.03 2.26
C GLY A 268 17.68 -19.65 0.98
N LEU A 269 17.59 -20.56 0.00
CA LEU A 269 16.85 -20.34 -1.25
C LEU A 269 15.33 -20.26 -1.01
N GLU A 270 14.77 -21.10 -0.15
CA GLU A 270 13.34 -21.05 0.21
C GLU A 270 12.97 -19.73 0.89
N VAL A 271 13.81 -19.26 1.82
CA VAL A 271 13.63 -17.95 2.48
C VAL A 271 13.73 -16.80 1.47
N ILE A 272 14.67 -16.87 0.51
CA ILE A 272 14.77 -15.88 -0.57
C ILE A 272 13.52 -15.88 -1.44
N ILE A 273 13.00 -17.06 -1.84
CA ILE A 273 11.77 -17.17 -2.64
C ILE A 273 10.59 -16.56 -1.90
N MET A 274 10.44 -16.88 -0.61
CA MET A 274 9.35 -16.37 0.21
C MET A 274 9.43 -14.84 0.37
N ASN A 275 10.63 -14.30 0.63
CA ASN A 275 10.86 -12.86 0.74
C ASN A 275 10.59 -12.14 -0.59
N LEU A 276 11.13 -12.63 -1.71
CA LEU A 276 10.88 -12.07 -3.04
C LEU A 276 9.40 -12.11 -3.41
N SER A 277 8.68 -13.18 -3.05
CA SER A 277 7.23 -13.28 -3.28
C SER A 277 6.45 -12.21 -2.50
N ARG A 278 6.87 -11.94 -1.25
CA ARG A 278 6.33 -10.83 -0.44
C ARG A 278 6.64 -9.47 -1.07
N GLU A 279 7.86 -9.26 -1.54
CA GLU A 279 8.28 -8.03 -2.23
C GLU A 279 7.51 -7.80 -3.53
N ILE A 280 7.28 -8.85 -4.34
CA ILE A 280 6.45 -8.80 -5.55
C ILE A 280 5.04 -8.30 -5.21
N LYS A 281 4.44 -8.83 -4.15
CA LYS A 281 3.12 -8.39 -3.69
C LYS A 281 3.14 -6.89 -3.35
N THR A 282 4.11 -6.43 -2.58
CA THR A 282 4.25 -5.00 -2.24
C THR A 282 4.43 -4.11 -3.47
N VAL A 283 5.30 -4.48 -4.41
CA VAL A 283 5.51 -3.71 -5.66
C VAL A 283 4.25 -3.72 -6.54
N SER A 284 3.54 -4.85 -6.58
CA SER A 284 2.26 -4.99 -7.29
C SER A 284 1.17 -4.11 -6.67
N GLU A 285 1.11 -4.00 -5.35
CA GLU A 285 0.17 -3.12 -4.66
C GLU A 285 0.54 -1.65 -4.90
N SER A 286 1.82 -1.30 -5.06
CA SER A 286 2.22 0.07 -5.47
C SER A 286 1.86 0.42 -6.91
N LEU A 287 1.54 -0.56 -7.76
CA LEU A 287 1.29 -0.40 -9.19
C LEU A 287 -0.14 0.08 -9.55
N VAL A 288 -0.99 0.44 -8.58
CA VAL A 288 -2.39 0.83 -8.86
C VAL A 288 -2.44 1.88 -9.97
N THR A 289 -3.05 1.48 -11.08
CA THR A 289 -3.16 2.26 -12.31
C THR A 289 -4.63 2.54 -12.61
N TYR A 290 -4.89 3.69 -13.22
CA TYR A 290 -6.22 4.03 -13.72
C TYR A 290 -6.57 3.13 -14.92
N PRO A 291 -7.82 2.65 -15.06
CA PRO A 291 -8.23 1.91 -16.25
C PRO A 291 -8.07 2.78 -17.51
N ARG A 292 -7.49 2.20 -18.57
CA ARG A 292 -7.36 2.84 -19.89
C ARG A 292 -8.75 3.30 -20.37
N THR A 293 -8.93 4.59 -20.62
CA THR A 293 -10.10 5.07 -21.38
C THR A 293 -9.90 4.75 -22.87
N ALA A 294 -11.00 4.50 -23.59
CA ALA A 294 -10.99 4.05 -24.98
C ALA A 294 -10.34 5.06 -25.97
N SER A 295 -10.19 6.33 -25.58
CA SER A 295 -9.47 7.37 -26.34
C SER A 295 -7.96 7.24 -26.14
N ASN A 296 -7.42 6.13 -26.66
CA ASN A 296 -6.05 5.67 -26.56
C ASN A 296 -5.04 6.63 -27.22
N GLN A 297 -4.76 7.76 -26.57
CA GLN A 297 -3.51 8.48 -26.70
C GLN A 297 -2.91 8.56 -25.30
N MET A 298 -1.70 8.04 -25.11
CA MET A 298 -0.88 8.31 -23.93
C MET A 298 -0.19 9.67 -24.11
N PRO A 299 -0.75 10.77 -23.58
CA PRO A 299 0.09 11.84 -23.08
C PRO A 299 -0.46 12.32 -21.72
N PHE A 300 0.22 11.98 -20.61
CA PHE A 300 0.33 12.78 -19.36
C PHE A 300 0.66 11.95 -18.11
N PHE A 301 0.42 10.63 -18.11
CA PHE A 301 0.74 9.79 -16.94
C PHE A 301 2.26 9.65 -16.67
N SER A 302 3.13 10.11 -17.58
CA SER A 302 4.59 10.13 -17.38
C SER A 302 5.07 11.11 -16.30
N ARG A 303 4.18 11.94 -15.73
CA ARG A 303 4.53 12.93 -14.68
C ARG A 303 4.03 12.61 -13.28
N ILE A 304 3.17 11.60 -13.11
CA ILE A 304 2.42 11.40 -11.87
C ILE A 304 3.27 10.86 -10.71
N VAL A 305 4.42 10.26 -11.03
CA VAL A 305 5.36 9.76 -10.02
C VAL A 305 6.66 10.56 -10.12
N SER A 306 6.63 11.77 -9.58
CA SER A 306 7.84 12.59 -9.41
C SER A 306 8.51 12.19 -8.09
N LEU A 307 9.19 11.04 -8.04
CA LEU A 307 10.04 10.72 -6.89
C LEU A 307 11.25 11.65 -6.87
N LYS A 308 11.43 12.40 -5.78
CA LYS A 308 12.67 13.13 -5.46
C LYS A 308 13.80 12.16 -5.04
N GLN A 309 14.06 11.12 -5.83
CA GLN A 309 15.31 10.37 -5.71
C GLN A 309 16.10 10.49 -7.02
N LYS A 310 17.24 11.18 -6.95
CA LYS A 310 18.31 11.19 -7.97
C LYS A 310 17.94 11.73 -9.36
N ASN A 311 17.06 12.73 -9.46
CA ASN A 311 16.67 13.34 -10.75
C ASN A 311 16.18 12.32 -11.81
N LYS A 312 15.67 11.16 -11.41
CA LYS A 312 15.25 10.10 -12.33
C LYS A 312 13.80 9.71 -12.05
N LEU A 313 12.97 9.85 -13.08
CA LEU A 313 11.55 9.53 -13.06
C LEU A 313 11.37 8.01 -13.04
N VAL A 314 10.79 7.44 -11.97
CA VAL A 314 10.37 6.03 -11.92
C VAL A 314 8.88 5.97 -12.22
N GLY A 315 8.53 5.78 -13.49
CA GLY A 315 7.13 5.68 -13.88
C GLY A 315 6.50 4.33 -13.53
N ILE A 316 5.18 4.23 -13.63
CA ILE A 316 4.40 2.97 -13.58
C ILE A 316 4.99 1.90 -14.51
N TYR A 317 5.49 2.31 -15.68
CA TYR A 317 6.18 1.41 -16.60
C TYR A 317 7.45 0.82 -15.97
N GLU A 318 8.22 1.63 -15.27
CA GLU A 318 9.43 1.19 -14.58
C GLU A 318 9.08 0.25 -13.43
N LEU A 319 8.07 0.56 -12.60
CA LEU A 319 7.57 -0.34 -11.56
C LEU A 319 7.07 -1.69 -12.13
N ASN A 320 6.42 -1.69 -13.30
CA ASN A 320 5.99 -2.93 -13.98
C ASN A 320 7.18 -3.76 -14.45
N GLN A 321 8.20 -3.11 -15.02
CA GLN A 321 9.44 -3.81 -15.40
C GLN A 321 10.19 -4.33 -14.17
N GLN A 322 10.19 -3.57 -13.07
CA GLN A 322 10.73 -3.97 -11.78
C GLN A 322 10.03 -5.23 -11.25
N MET A 323 8.68 -5.28 -11.28
CA MET A 323 7.91 -6.47 -10.91
C MET A 323 8.23 -7.69 -11.80
N LYS A 324 8.37 -7.50 -13.12
CA LYS A 324 8.79 -8.58 -14.03
C LYS A 324 10.19 -9.11 -13.69
N ASN A 325 11.11 -8.22 -13.32
CA ASN A 325 12.45 -8.61 -12.88
C ASN A 325 12.39 -9.44 -11.59
N LEU A 326 11.59 -9.03 -10.59
CA LEU A 326 11.42 -9.81 -9.36
C LEU A 326 10.91 -11.24 -9.63
N ASN A 327 9.90 -11.38 -10.49
CA ASN A 327 9.38 -12.69 -10.90
C ASN A 327 10.47 -13.57 -11.53
N LYS A 328 11.34 -13.00 -12.36
CA LYS A 328 12.48 -13.71 -12.95
C LYS A 328 13.48 -14.19 -11.90
N ILE A 329 13.69 -13.44 -10.81
CA ILE A 329 14.60 -13.85 -9.73
C ILE A 329 14.02 -15.02 -8.94
N VAL A 330 12.70 -15.00 -8.69
CA VAL A 330 12.00 -16.14 -8.10
C VAL A 330 12.18 -17.39 -8.96
N GLU A 331 12.00 -17.28 -10.27
CA GLU A 331 12.21 -18.40 -11.21
C GLU A 331 13.64 -18.96 -11.15
N ILE A 332 14.66 -18.07 -11.11
CA ILE A 332 16.07 -18.49 -10.97
C ILE A 332 16.28 -19.24 -9.64
N SER A 333 15.73 -18.72 -8.54
CA SER A 333 15.87 -19.30 -7.21
C SER A 333 15.21 -20.68 -7.12
N GLN A 334 14.02 -20.84 -7.72
CA GLN A 334 13.31 -22.12 -7.80
C GLN A 334 14.11 -23.16 -8.59
N ARG A 335 14.73 -22.77 -9.71
CA ARG A 335 15.58 -23.69 -10.48
C ARG A 335 16.80 -24.16 -9.67
N LEU A 336 17.46 -23.26 -8.95
CA LEU A 336 18.57 -23.60 -8.05
C LEU A 336 18.14 -24.57 -6.94
N LEU A 337 16.94 -24.39 -6.40
CA LEU A 337 16.38 -25.28 -5.37
C LEU A 337 16.20 -26.70 -5.91
N VAL A 338 15.69 -26.85 -7.14
CA VAL A 338 15.58 -28.17 -7.81
C VAL A 338 16.95 -28.83 -7.93
N TYR A 339 17.98 -28.10 -8.36
CA TYR A 339 19.35 -28.63 -8.43
C TYR A 339 19.91 -29.04 -7.06
N CYS A 340 19.55 -28.34 -5.99
CA CYS A 340 19.99 -28.70 -4.64
C CYS A 340 19.24 -29.92 -4.08
N ASN A 341 18.08 -30.29 -4.63
CA ASN A 341 17.29 -31.44 -4.21
C ASN A 341 17.66 -32.74 -4.96
N VAL A 342 18.44 -32.65 -6.04
CA VAL A 342 19.09 -33.78 -6.74
C VAL A 342 20.49 -33.95 -6.19
#